data_AF-A0A7C1WLX8-F1
#
_entry.id   AF-A0A7C1WLX8-F1
#
_cell.length_a   1.000
_cell.length_b   1.000
_cell.length_c   1.000
_cell.angle_alpha   90.00
_cell.angle_beta   90.00
_cell.angle_gamma   90.00
#
_symmetry.space_group_name_H-M   'P 1'
#
loop_
_entity.id
_entity.type
_entity.pdbx_description
1 polymer ?
#
loop_
_entity_poly.entity_id
_entity_poly.type
_entity_poly.pdbx_seq_one_letter_code
_entity_poly.pdbx_strand_id
1 'polypeptide(L)' 'MEDQEENSIEKYRYVLYGHSHERKQQIVGGIPAMTHSVGYEWEWAERGMDTGDSVRLFEV' A
#
# COMPACT_ATOMS: atom_id res chain seq x y z
N MET A 1 -20.09 25.39 21.61
CA MET A 1 -19.57 24.07 21.99
C MET A 1 -19.26 23.36 20.70
N GLU A 2 -18.04 22.83 20.62
CA GLU A 2 -17.39 22.33 19.43
C GLU A 2 -18.15 21.13 18.86
N ASP A 3 -18.69 21.25 17.65
CA ASP A 3 -19.02 20.09 16.82
C ASP A 3 -17.69 19.54 16.28
N GLN A 4 -16.97 18.83 17.15
CA GLN A 4 -15.84 18.00 16.74
C GLN A 4 -16.42 16.85 15.94
N GLU A 5 -16.47 17.04 14.62
CA GLU A 5 -16.79 16.03 13.62
C GLU A 5 -15.97 14.77 13.93
N GLU A 6 -16.65 13.75 14.48
CA GLU A 6 -16.09 12.42 14.74
C GLU A 6 -15.45 11.91 13.45
N ASN A 7 -14.12 12.02 13.41
CA ASN A 7 -13.31 11.58 12.28
C ASN A 7 -13.29 10.05 12.31
N SER A 8 -14.36 9.45 11.78
CA SER A 8 -14.59 8.01 11.74
C SER A 8 -13.55 7.34 10.83
N ILE A 9 -12.42 7.00 11.44
CA ILE A 9 -11.36 6.13 10.91
C ILE A 9 -11.91 4.78 10.38
N GLU A 10 -13.17 4.44 10.69
CA GLU A 10 -13.87 3.22 10.23
C GLU A 10 -14.04 3.07 8.70
N LYS A 11 -13.79 4.11 7.90
CA LYS A 11 -13.99 4.04 6.44
C LYS A 11 -12.82 3.40 5.68
N TYR A 12 -11.61 3.40 6.22
CA TYR A 12 -10.43 2.93 5.51
C TYR A 12 -10.04 1.51 5.95
N ARG A 13 -10.32 0.53 5.10
CA ARG A 13 -9.92 -0.87 5.34
C ARG A 13 -8.43 -1.10 5.05
N TYR A 14 -7.89 -0.38 4.07
CA TYR A 14 -6.51 -0.48 3.61
C TYR A 14 -6.04 0.86 3.01
N VAL A 15 -4.75 1.14 3.10
CA VAL A 15 -4.06 2.22 2.37
C VAL A 15 -3.21 1.60 1.25
N LEU A 16 -3.52 1.97 0.01
CA LEU A 16 -2.67 1.66 -1.15
C LEU A 16 -1.84 2.90 -1.47
N TYR A 17 -0.52 2.77 -1.55
CA TYR A 17 0.36 3.88 -1.89
C TYR A 17 1.43 3.49 -2.91
N GLY A 18 1.88 4.45 -3.72
CA GLY A 18 2.83 4.22 -4.82
C GLY A 18 4.12 5.03 -4.68
N HIS A 19 4.73 5.36 -5.81
CA HIS A 19 5.93 6.20 -5.98
C HIS A 19 7.28 5.60 -5.53
N SER A 20 7.34 4.82 -4.45
CA SER A 20 8.64 4.33 -3.94
C SER A 20 9.28 3.21 -4.76
N HIS A 21 8.55 2.59 -5.69
CA HIS A 21 9.02 1.42 -6.46
C HIS A 21 9.53 0.29 -5.55
N GLU A 22 8.87 0.11 -4.41
CA GLU A 22 9.15 -0.94 -3.43
C GLU A 22 7.92 -1.85 -3.29
N ARG A 23 8.15 -3.11 -2.87
CA ARG A 23 7.08 -4.00 -2.41
C ARG A 23 7.15 -4.14 -0.90
N LYS A 24 6.19 -3.54 -0.19
CA LYS A 24 6.19 -3.45 1.28
C LYS A 24 4.76 -3.45 1.83
N GLN A 25 4.58 -4.10 2.96
CA GLN A 25 3.39 -4.01 3.80
C GLN A 25 3.78 -3.47 5.17
N GLN A 26 2.97 -2.56 5.72
CA GLN A 26 3.19 -1.96 7.03
C GLN A 26 1.86 -1.51 7.66
N ILE A 27 1.89 -1.12 8.94
CA ILE A 27 0.74 -0.50 9.62
C ILE A 27 1.01 0.98 9.79
N VAL A 28 0.09 1.84 9.35
CA VAL A 28 0.16 3.30 9.51
C VAL A 28 -1.08 3.77 10.25
N GLY A 29 -0.91 4.33 11.46
CA GLY A 29 -2.04 4.81 12.27
C GLY A 29 -3.07 3.72 12.61
N GLY A 30 -2.64 2.46 12.74
CA GLY A 30 -3.53 1.31 12.97
C GLY A 30 -4.20 0.74 11.70
N ILE A 31 -3.98 1.36 10.54
CA ILE A 31 -4.55 0.93 9.26
C ILE A 31 -3.49 0.15 8.47
N PRO A 32 -3.81 -1.04 7.94
CA PRO A 32 -2.92 -1.76 7.03
C PRO A 32 -2.63 -0.94 5.77
N ALA A 33 -1.35 -0.80 5.44
CA ALA A 33 -0.87 -0.05 4.29
C ALA A 33 0.06 -0.94 3.45
N MET A 34 -0.04 -0.86 2.13
CA MET A 34 0.81 -1.61 1.23
C MET A 34 1.19 -0.78 0.00
N THR A 35 2.39 -1.03 -0.51
CA THR A 35 2.81 -0.43 -1.77
C THR A 35 2.12 -1.10 -2.96
N HIS A 36 1.76 -0.28 -3.95
CA HIS A 36 1.18 -0.69 -5.22
C HIS A 36 1.86 0.11 -6.33
N SER A 37 2.86 -0.49 -6.96
CA SER A 37 3.70 0.22 -7.92
C SER A 37 4.12 -0.69 -9.05
N VAL A 38 3.78 -0.33 -10.28
CA VAL A 38 4.21 -1.06 -11.49
C VAL A 38 5.72 -0.92 -11.71
N GLY A 39 6.33 0.20 -11.29
CA GLY A 39 7.76 0.48 -11.49
C GLY A 39 8.21 0.31 -12.95
N TYR A 40 9.50 0.07 -13.13
CA TYR A 40 10.09 -0.39 -14.38
C TYR A 40 10.34 -1.91 -14.33
N GLU A 41 10.24 -2.60 -15.47
CA GLU A 41 10.43 -4.05 -15.53
C GLU A 41 11.78 -4.51 -14.96
N TRP A 42 12.85 -3.76 -15.22
CA TRP A 42 14.20 -4.10 -14.75
C TRP A 42 14.32 -4.03 -13.22
N GLU A 43 13.61 -3.11 -12.55
CA GLU A 43 13.64 -2.97 -11.08
C GLU A 43 13.06 -4.20 -10.38
N TRP A 44 12.05 -4.83 -10.99
CA TRP A 44 11.43 -6.05 -10.44
C TRP A 44 12.18 -7.30 -10.84
N ALA A 45 12.72 -7.35 -12.06
CA ALA A 45 13.54 -8.46 -12.52
C ALA A 45 14.78 -8.67 -11.63
N GLU A 46 15.44 -7.58 -11.20
CA GLU A 46 16.56 -7.64 -10.23
C GLU A 46 16.16 -8.25 -8.88
N ARG A 47 14.87 -8.19 -8.53
CA ARG A 47 14.30 -8.75 -7.30
C ARG A 47 13.66 -10.13 -7.52
N GLY A 48 13.80 -10.71 -8.71
CA GLY A 48 13.20 -12.00 -9.07
C GLY A 48 11.68 -11.96 -9.16
N MET A 49 11.09 -10.81 -9.49
CA MET A 49 9.64 -10.60 -9.58
C MET A 49 9.22 -10.10 -10.96
N ASP A 50 7.96 -10.34 -11.32
CA ASP A 50 7.32 -9.65 -12.45
C ASP A 50 6.58 -8.37 -12.02
N THR A 51 6.23 -7.50 -12.98
CA THR A 51 5.47 -6.26 -12.73
C THR A 51 4.04 -6.52 -12.25
N GLY A 52 3.49 -7.69 -12.53
CA GLY A 52 2.21 -8.13 -12.00
C GLY A 52 2.29 -8.44 -10.51
N ASP A 53 3.40 -9.03 -10.06
CA ASP A 53 3.65 -9.35 -8.66
C ASP A 53 3.73 -8.08 -7.82
N SER A 54 4.31 -6.99 -8.33
CA SER A 54 4.42 -5.72 -7.62
C SER A 54 3.09 -5.00 -7.36
N VAL A 55 2.02 -5.40 -8.05
CA VAL A 55 0.65 -4.87 -7.91
C VAL A 55 -0.35 -5.94 -7.45
N ARG A 56 0.10 -7.10 -6.96
CA ARG A 56 -0.79 -8.06 -6.33
C ARG A 56 -0.93 -7.76 -4.84
N LEU A 57 -2.16 -7.92 -4.34
CA LEU A 57 -2.38 -7.99 -2.89
C LEU A 57 -1.53 -9.13 -2.32
N PHE A 58 -0.94 -8.93 -1.14
CA PHE A 58 -0.28 -10.03 -0.44
C PHE A 58 -1.37 -11.05 -0.07
N GLU A 59 -1.17 -12.32 -0.42
CA GLU A 59 -2.02 -13.39 0.06
C GLU A 59 -1.88 -13.47 1.59
N VAL A 60 -3.02 -13.47 2.29
CA VAL A 60 -3.11 -13.58 3.76
C VAL A 60 -3.37 -15.02 4.13
#